data_AF-A0A524GQT0-F1
#
_entry.id   AF-A0A524GQT0-F1
#
_cell.length_a   1.000
_cell.length_b   1.000
_cell.length_c   1.000
_cell.angle_alpha   90.00
_cell.angle_beta   90.00
_cell.angle_gamma   90.00
#
_symmetry.space_group_name_H-M   'P 1'
#
loop_
_entity.id
_entity.type
_entity.pdbx_description
1 polymer ?
#
loop_
_entity_poly.entity_id
_entity_poly.type
_entity_poly.pdbx_seq_one_letter_code
_entity_poly.pdbx_strand_id
1 'polypeptide(L)'
;LLTTSSALGKSSIYDRIRFNDRVLYQRIGESEGWGHFHLNHGLFGDLRFYLEDVKNGEVLGNRFGEGPNWKIRTARAALSQIGLPGDILKHGIKREVYGIPLAYNFKDFLLGKETELENFDLKFDDLASYWKERWLKGRAKKKPEFIKHKKERVSEIIHSAVMNKEVSFDE
;
A
#
# COMPACT_ATOMS: atom_id res chain seq x y z
N LEU A 1 2.36 7.25 18.16
CA LEU A 1 2.46 7.78 16.78
C LEU A 1 1.97 6.71 15.82
N LEU A 2 1.04 7.03 14.92
CA LEU A 2 0.72 6.14 13.80
C LEU A 2 1.53 6.54 12.58
N THR A 3 1.86 5.58 11.72
CA THR A 3 2.56 5.83 10.47
C THR A 3 1.83 5.19 9.30
N THR A 4 1.93 5.82 8.14
CA THR A 4 1.47 5.26 6.88
C THR A 4 2.40 5.69 5.75
N SER A 5 2.31 5.02 4.61
CA SER A 5 3.00 5.43 3.39
C SER A 5 2.02 5.61 2.25
N SER A 6 2.37 6.53 1.36
CA SER A 6 1.72 6.69 0.06
C SER A 6 1.97 5.48 -0.84
N ALA A 7 1.13 5.32 -1.88
CA ALA A 7 1.31 4.26 -2.87
C ALA A 7 2.46 4.58 -3.85
N LEU A 8 2.46 5.80 -4.42
CA LEU A 8 3.32 6.22 -5.53
C LEU A 8 3.68 7.72 -5.37
N GLY A 9 4.63 8.05 -4.50
CA GLY A 9 5.03 9.44 -4.26
C GLY A 9 4.01 10.25 -3.47
N LYS A 10 3.91 11.54 -3.75
CA LYS A 10 3.09 12.46 -2.95
C LYS A 10 1.61 12.08 -2.94
N SER A 11 1.02 11.96 -1.76
CA SER A 11 -0.39 11.62 -1.61
C SER A 11 -1.23 12.86 -1.36
N SER A 12 -1.84 13.37 -2.43
CA SER A 12 -2.81 14.46 -2.30
C SER A 12 -4.01 14.09 -1.41
N ILE A 13 -4.28 12.80 -1.17
CA ILE A 13 -5.31 12.34 -0.23
C ILE A 13 -4.88 12.68 1.19
N TYR A 14 -3.68 12.23 1.61
CA TYR A 14 -3.19 12.41 2.97
C TYR A 14 -2.89 13.87 3.28
N ASP A 15 -2.32 14.62 2.34
CA ASP A 15 -2.00 16.05 2.50
C ASP A 15 -3.21 16.93 2.84
N ARG A 16 -4.41 16.47 2.49
CA ARG A 16 -5.67 17.22 2.66
C ARG A 16 -6.47 16.77 3.89
N ILE A 17 -6.01 15.77 4.63
CA ILE A 17 -6.72 15.32 5.84
C ILE A 17 -6.44 16.30 6.97
N ARG A 18 -7.50 16.99 7.38
CA ARG A 18 -7.51 17.94 8.49
C ARG A 18 -8.63 17.64 9.46
N PHE A 19 -8.50 18.13 10.68
CA PHE A 19 -9.56 18.18 11.69
C PHE A 19 -9.37 19.45 12.52
N ASN A 20 -10.41 20.30 12.60
CA ASN A 20 -10.36 21.62 13.26
C ASN A 20 -9.09 22.41 12.91
N ASP A 21 -8.85 22.64 11.61
CA ASP A 21 -7.69 23.32 11.01
C ASP A 21 -6.31 22.69 11.23
N ARG A 22 -6.21 21.62 12.02
CA ARG A 22 -4.98 20.86 12.20
C ARG A 22 -4.79 19.86 11.06
N VAL A 23 -3.61 19.86 10.44
CA VAL A 23 -3.17 18.78 9.54
C VAL A 23 -2.91 17.52 10.36
N LEU A 24 -3.64 16.44 10.04
CA LEU A 24 -3.50 15.18 10.78
C LEU A 24 -2.31 14.35 10.30
N TYR A 25 -2.04 14.36 8.99
CA TYR A 25 -0.99 13.55 8.37
C TYR A 25 0.20 14.45 8.07
N GLN A 26 1.25 14.33 8.88
CA GLN A 26 2.46 15.12 8.74
C GLN A 26 3.45 14.33 7.88
N ARG A 27 3.96 14.93 6.79
CA ARG A 27 5.04 14.30 6.01
C ARG A 27 6.30 14.27 6.88
N ILE A 28 6.84 13.07 7.10
CA ILE A 28 8.03 12.85 7.93
C ILE A 28 9.23 12.34 7.14
N GLY A 29 9.06 11.99 5.87
CA GLY A 29 10.14 11.58 4.99
C GLY A 29 9.65 10.85 3.76
N GLU A 30 10.57 10.14 3.11
CA GLU A 30 10.31 9.29 1.97
C GLU A 30 11.00 7.94 2.18
N SER A 31 10.38 6.86 1.71
CA SER A 31 11.01 5.55 1.60
C SER A 31 11.29 5.23 0.15
N GLU A 32 12.37 4.50 -0.08
CA GLU A 32 12.68 3.89 -1.38
C GLU A 32 12.69 2.38 -1.19
N GLY A 33 11.97 1.67 -2.05
CA GLY A 33 11.62 0.28 -1.84
C GLY A 33 12.17 -0.67 -2.90
N TRP A 34 12.16 -1.95 -2.51
CA TRP A 34 12.32 -3.08 -3.41
C TRP A 34 10.96 -3.62 -3.80
N GLY A 35 10.81 -4.07 -5.05
CA GLY A 35 9.52 -4.53 -5.55
C GLY A 35 9.56 -5.02 -6.99
N HIS A 36 8.43 -5.57 -7.44
CA HIS A 36 8.31 -6.31 -8.69
C HIS A 36 7.23 -5.73 -9.62
N PHE A 37 6.78 -4.48 -9.42
CA PHE A 37 5.68 -3.93 -10.24
C PHE A 37 6.03 -3.73 -11.72
N HIS A 38 7.32 -3.59 -12.04
CA HIS A 38 7.79 -3.49 -13.42
C HIS A 38 7.91 -4.88 -14.07
N LEU A 39 7.79 -5.96 -13.28
CA LEU A 39 7.67 -7.33 -13.78
C LEU A 39 6.21 -7.64 -14.09
N ASN A 40 5.60 -6.80 -14.92
CA ASN A 40 4.22 -6.90 -15.38
C ASN A 40 4.15 -7.66 -16.72
N HIS A 41 2.97 -7.73 -17.33
CA HIS A 41 2.77 -8.33 -18.67
C HIS A 41 3.35 -9.75 -18.83
N GLY A 42 3.17 -10.61 -17.82
CA GLY A 42 3.65 -12.00 -17.87
C GLY A 42 5.13 -12.19 -17.49
N LEU A 43 5.94 -11.14 -17.48
CA LEU A 43 7.39 -11.23 -17.26
C LEU A 43 7.78 -11.94 -15.95
N PHE A 44 7.02 -11.72 -14.87
CA PHE A 44 7.25 -12.46 -13.63
C PHE A 44 7.03 -13.97 -13.79
N GLY A 45 6.04 -14.36 -14.59
CA GLY A 45 5.77 -15.75 -14.94
C GLY A 45 6.93 -16.36 -15.73
N ASP A 46 7.45 -15.64 -16.73
CA ASP A 46 8.59 -16.10 -17.53
C ASP A 46 9.84 -16.30 -16.67
N LEU A 47 10.15 -15.34 -15.79
CA LEU A 47 11.27 -15.46 -14.84
C LEU A 47 11.10 -16.67 -13.91
N ARG A 48 9.88 -16.95 -13.49
CA ARG A 48 9.58 -18.11 -12.64
C ARG A 48 9.74 -19.42 -13.41
N PHE A 49 9.17 -19.51 -14.61
CA PHE A 49 9.27 -20.70 -15.46
C PHE A 49 10.73 -21.02 -15.80
N TYR A 50 11.50 -20.01 -16.19
CA TYR A 50 12.94 -20.15 -16.41
C TYR A 50 13.67 -20.65 -15.17
N LEU A 51 13.35 -20.11 -13.99
CA LEU A 51 14.00 -20.55 -12.75
C LEU A 51 13.63 -21.99 -12.37
N GLU A 52 12.38 -22.40 -12.62
CA GLU A 52 11.91 -23.78 -12.42
C GLU A 52 12.69 -24.76 -13.32
N ASP A 53 12.94 -24.40 -14.58
CA ASP A 53 13.71 -25.19 -15.54
C ASP A 53 15.18 -25.35 -15.12
N VAL A 54 15.85 -24.24 -14.77
CA VAL A 54 17.29 -24.24 -14.43
C VAL A 54 17.58 -24.85 -13.05
N LYS A 55 16.61 -24.84 -12.13
CA LYS A 55 16.79 -25.35 -10.76
C LYS A 55 16.09 -26.68 -10.47
N ASN A 56 15.72 -27.46 -11.49
CA ASN A 56 15.00 -28.73 -11.31
C ASN A 56 13.75 -28.61 -10.41
N GLY A 57 13.00 -27.51 -10.52
CA GLY A 57 11.74 -27.32 -9.79
C GLY A 57 11.83 -26.78 -8.36
N GLU A 58 12.99 -26.31 -7.88
CA GLU A 58 13.06 -25.61 -6.59
C GLU A 58 12.42 -24.20 -6.68
N VAL A 59 11.12 -24.12 -6.44
CA VAL A 59 10.41 -22.85 -6.28
C VAL A 59 10.49 -22.40 -4.83
N LEU A 60 10.85 -21.14 -4.63
CA LEU A 60 10.83 -20.53 -3.30
C LEU A 60 9.41 -20.51 -2.75
N GLY A 61 9.21 -21.13 -1.59
CA GLY A 61 7.90 -21.23 -0.94
C GLY A 61 7.19 -19.89 -0.76
N ASN A 62 5.86 -19.90 -0.90
CA ASN A 62 5.02 -18.70 -0.77
C ASN A 62 4.29 -18.65 0.58
N ARG A 63 4.66 -19.51 1.55
CA ARG A 63 3.94 -19.64 2.80
C ARG A 63 4.21 -18.42 3.68
N PHE A 64 3.17 -17.98 4.38
CA PHE A 64 3.30 -16.90 5.36
C PHE A 64 4.35 -17.26 6.42
N GLY A 65 5.21 -16.30 6.77
CA GLY A 65 6.29 -16.48 7.75
C GLY A 65 7.64 -16.93 7.16
N GLU A 66 7.74 -17.26 5.87
CA GLU A 66 9.00 -17.69 5.23
C GLU A 66 9.91 -16.52 4.80
N GLY A 67 9.85 -15.40 5.52
CA GLY A 67 10.73 -14.26 5.30
C GLY A 67 10.28 -13.30 4.19
N PRO A 68 11.22 -12.66 3.45
CA PRO A 68 10.94 -11.58 2.50
C PRO A 68 9.96 -12.00 1.40
N ASN A 69 9.20 -11.08 0.81
CA ASN A 69 8.22 -11.39 -0.24
C ASN A 69 8.73 -12.40 -1.30
N TRP A 70 8.06 -13.55 -1.43
CA TRP A 70 8.51 -14.67 -2.28
C TRP A 70 8.70 -14.28 -3.75
N LYS A 71 7.91 -13.34 -4.28
CA LYS A 71 8.07 -12.84 -5.65
C LYS A 71 9.38 -12.09 -5.83
N ILE A 72 9.76 -11.25 -4.87
CA ILE A 72 11.07 -10.55 -4.91
C ILE A 72 12.21 -11.56 -4.85
N ARG A 73 12.11 -12.58 -4.01
CA ARG A 73 13.15 -13.61 -3.90
C ARG A 73 13.27 -14.42 -5.21
N THR A 74 12.14 -14.80 -5.80
CA THR A 74 12.07 -15.54 -7.08
C THR A 74 12.68 -14.71 -8.20
N ALA A 75 12.28 -13.44 -8.32
CA ALA A 75 12.84 -12.54 -9.31
C ALA A 75 14.35 -12.33 -9.13
N ARG A 76 14.84 -12.16 -7.90
CA ARG A 76 16.29 -12.07 -7.64
C ARG A 76 17.04 -13.32 -8.08
N ALA A 77 16.50 -14.49 -7.79
CA ALA A 77 17.12 -15.76 -8.16
C ALA A 77 17.18 -15.91 -9.69
N ALA A 78 16.09 -15.61 -10.40
CA ALA A 78 16.05 -15.65 -11.86
C ALA A 78 17.02 -14.63 -12.49
N LEU A 79 17.01 -13.37 -12.03
CA LEU A 79 17.93 -12.33 -12.52
C LEU A 79 19.39 -12.74 -12.35
N SER A 80 19.75 -13.33 -11.20
CA SER A 80 21.10 -13.83 -10.93
C SER A 80 21.53 -14.92 -11.92
N GLN A 81 20.63 -15.86 -12.25
CA GLN A 81 20.91 -16.92 -13.23
C GLN A 81 21.12 -16.39 -14.65
N ILE A 82 20.44 -15.30 -15.02
CA ILE A 82 20.58 -14.64 -16.35
C ILE A 82 21.77 -13.66 -16.37
N GLY A 83 22.47 -13.47 -15.25
CA GLY A 83 23.60 -12.53 -15.15
C GLY A 83 23.18 -11.06 -15.03
N LEU A 84 21.93 -10.79 -14.62
CA LEU A 84 21.42 -9.45 -14.39
C LEU A 84 21.53 -9.03 -12.92
N PRO A 85 21.80 -7.74 -12.63
CA PRO A 85 21.91 -7.26 -11.28
C PRO A 85 20.55 -7.31 -10.55
N GLY A 86 20.56 -7.81 -9.31
CA GLY A 86 19.36 -7.87 -8.48
C GLY A 86 18.78 -6.49 -8.17
N ASP A 87 19.61 -5.44 -8.19
CA ASP A 87 19.25 -4.03 -7.94
C ASP A 87 18.22 -3.47 -8.93
N ILE A 88 17.93 -4.15 -10.05
CA ILE A 88 16.80 -3.84 -10.93
C ILE A 88 15.47 -3.83 -10.15
N LEU A 89 15.38 -4.64 -9.09
CA LEU A 89 14.22 -4.68 -8.20
C LEU A 89 14.13 -3.46 -7.27
N LYS A 90 15.19 -2.65 -7.17
CA LYS A 90 15.19 -1.35 -6.50
C LYS A 90 14.61 -0.32 -7.47
N HIS A 91 13.30 -0.21 -7.40
CA HIS A 91 12.51 0.37 -8.47
C HIS A 91 12.38 1.90 -8.43
N GLY A 92 13.15 2.58 -7.57
CA GLY A 92 13.24 4.05 -7.49
C GLY A 92 11.96 4.79 -7.07
N ILE A 93 10.86 4.09 -6.81
CA ILE A 93 9.60 4.72 -6.40
C ILE A 93 9.74 5.15 -4.96
N LYS A 94 9.84 6.47 -4.81
CA LYS A 94 9.81 7.15 -3.54
C LYS A 94 8.37 7.18 -3.03
N ARG A 95 8.12 6.64 -1.86
CA ARG A 95 6.83 6.73 -1.17
C ARG A 95 6.98 7.71 -0.02
N GLU A 96 6.19 8.78 -0.04
CA GLU A 96 6.10 9.66 1.13
C GLU A 96 5.59 8.87 2.33
N VAL A 97 6.28 9.08 3.45
CA VAL A 97 5.93 8.53 4.77
C VAL A 97 5.29 9.65 5.58
N TYR A 98 4.16 9.31 6.19
CA TYR A 98 3.39 10.23 7.01
C TYR A 98 3.35 9.74 8.45
N GLY A 99 3.58 10.67 9.38
CA GLY A 99 3.33 10.50 10.80
C GLY A 99 2.00 11.13 11.17
N ILE A 100 1.22 10.44 12.00
CA ILE A 100 -0.04 10.93 12.56
C ILE A 100 0.13 10.95 14.07
N PRO A 101 0.52 12.11 14.64
CA PRO A 101 0.66 12.25 16.08
C PRO A 101 -0.66 11.96 16.80
N LEU A 102 -0.57 11.37 17.99
CA LEU A 102 -1.71 11.10 18.86
C LEU A 102 -1.69 11.97 20.13
N ALA A 103 -0.59 12.70 20.34
CA ALA A 103 -0.32 13.55 21.49
C ALA A 103 0.45 14.80 21.03
N TYR A 104 0.37 15.89 21.78
CA TYR A 104 1.09 17.14 21.51
C TYR A 104 2.61 16.96 21.64
N ASN A 105 3.04 16.30 22.71
CA ASN A 105 4.44 16.06 23.07
C ASN A 105 5.03 14.77 22.47
N PHE A 106 4.43 14.20 21.42
CA PHE A 106 4.81 12.88 20.89
C PHE A 106 6.29 12.76 20.53
N LYS A 107 6.95 13.85 20.11
CA LYS A 107 8.38 13.84 19.75
C LYS A 107 9.25 13.66 20.99
N ASP A 108 9.04 14.48 22.02
CA ASP A 108 9.84 14.43 23.24
C ASP A 108 9.59 13.14 24.02
N PHE A 109 8.35 12.63 24.00
CA PHE A 109 8.03 11.29 24.51
C PHE A 109 8.81 10.19 23.77
N LEU A 110 8.77 10.16 22.42
CA LEU A 110 9.49 9.15 21.63
C LEU A 110 11.02 9.25 21.76
N LEU A 111 11.54 10.43 22.09
CA LEU A 111 12.96 10.65 22.37
C LEU A 111 13.34 10.34 23.84
N GLY A 112 12.38 9.96 24.69
CA GLY A 112 12.60 9.66 26.10
C GLY A 112 12.89 10.88 26.98
N LYS A 113 12.61 12.09 26.49
CA LYS A 113 12.75 13.33 27.26
C LYS A 113 11.58 13.56 28.22
N GLU A 114 10.41 13.02 27.87
CA GLU A 114 9.21 13.03 28.69
C GLU A 114 8.68 11.59 28.83
N THR A 115 8.09 11.28 29.98
CA THR A 115 7.58 9.93 30.30
C THR A 115 6.07 9.82 30.24
N GLU A 116 5.36 10.94 30.16
CA GLU A 116 3.90 11.01 30.10
C GLU A 116 3.43 11.59 28.77
N LEU A 117 2.28 11.14 28.27
CA LEU A 117 1.72 11.62 27.00
C LEU A 117 0.65 12.68 27.22
N GLU A 118 0.82 13.83 26.57
CA GLU A 118 -0.21 14.85 26.44
C GLU A 118 -1.13 14.52 25.25
N ASN A 119 -2.04 13.57 25.45
CA ASN A 119 -2.93 13.08 24.40
C ASN A 119 -3.84 14.16 23.82
N PHE A 120 -4.15 14.05 22.53
CA PHE A 120 -5.23 14.85 21.95
C PHE A 120 -6.59 14.36 22.46
N ASP A 121 -7.49 15.28 22.79
CA ASP A 121 -8.91 14.96 22.98
C ASP A 121 -9.59 14.85 21.60
N LEU A 122 -9.55 13.64 21.02
CA LEU A 122 -10.16 13.33 19.73
C LEU A 122 -11.21 12.24 19.92
N LYS A 123 -12.42 12.65 20.32
CA LYS A 123 -13.53 11.71 20.44
C LYS A 123 -13.89 11.13 19.08
N PHE A 124 -14.16 9.84 19.06
CA PHE A 124 -14.51 9.12 17.83
C PHE A 124 -15.72 9.74 17.14
N ASP A 125 -16.75 10.13 17.90
CA ASP A 125 -17.99 10.70 17.34
C ASP A 125 -17.75 12.01 16.60
N ASP A 126 -16.85 12.87 17.12
CA ASP A 126 -16.48 14.13 16.48
C ASP A 126 -15.72 13.87 15.18
N LEU A 127 -14.73 12.96 15.22
CA LEU A 127 -13.97 12.55 14.03
C LEU A 127 -14.87 11.93 12.97
N ALA A 128 -15.77 11.03 13.37
CA ALA A 128 -16.70 10.35 12.48
C ALA A 128 -17.69 11.34 11.85
N SER A 129 -18.21 12.28 12.64
CA SER A 129 -19.12 13.32 12.16
C SER A 129 -18.42 14.25 11.17
N TYR A 130 -17.22 14.73 11.50
CA TYR A 130 -16.42 15.55 10.60
C TYR A 130 -16.14 14.82 9.28
N TRP A 131 -15.74 13.54 9.34
CA TRP A 131 -15.52 12.74 8.14
C TRP A 131 -16.80 12.57 7.32
N LYS A 132 -17.94 12.29 7.96
CA LYS A 132 -19.24 12.14 7.28
C LYS A 132 -19.60 13.41 6.50
N GLU A 133 -19.52 14.57 7.14
CA GLU A 133 -19.83 15.86 6.50
C GLU A 133 -18.86 16.16 5.36
N ARG A 134 -17.56 16.11 5.63
CA ARG A 134 -16.52 16.57 4.70
C ARG A 134 -16.33 15.65 3.49
N TRP A 135 -16.49 14.34 3.69
CA TRP A 135 -16.03 13.32 2.76
C TRP A 135 -17.13 12.38 2.28
N LEU A 136 -18.08 11.98 3.14
CA LEU A 136 -19.11 11.02 2.78
C LEU A 136 -20.26 11.68 2.02
N LYS A 137 -20.91 12.70 2.60
CA LYS A 137 -22.14 13.30 2.04
C LYS A 137 -21.96 13.79 0.61
N GLY A 138 -20.88 14.52 0.33
CA GLY A 138 -20.60 15.03 -1.02
C GLY A 138 -20.38 13.93 -2.06
N ARG A 139 -19.76 12.82 -1.67
CA ARG A 139 -19.56 11.66 -2.56
C ARG A 139 -20.86 10.89 -2.77
N ALA A 140 -21.62 10.67 -1.70
CA ALA A 140 -22.93 10.00 -1.76
C ALA A 140 -23.91 10.76 -2.67
N LYS A 141 -23.94 12.10 -2.62
CA LYS A 141 -24.74 12.94 -3.53
C LYS A 141 -24.31 12.80 -5.00
N LYS A 142 -23.01 12.70 -5.26
CA LYS A 142 -22.45 12.58 -6.62
C LYS A 142 -22.61 11.18 -7.23
N LYS A 143 -22.68 10.14 -6.39
CA LYS A 143 -22.82 8.74 -6.82
C LYS A 143 -23.92 8.04 -6.02
N PRO A 144 -25.21 8.37 -6.25
CA PRO A 144 -26.32 7.81 -5.47
C PRO A 144 -26.52 6.30 -5.71
N GLU A 145 -25.90 5.73 -6.75
CA GLU A 145 -26.04 4.30 -7.09
C GLU A 145 -25.52 3.38 -5.98
N PHE A 146 -24.70 3.90 -5.06
CA PHE A 146 -24.19 3.15 -3.89
C PHE A 146 -25.32 2.55 -3.05
N ILE A 147 -26.52 3.15 -3.04
CA ILE A 147 -27.69 2.65 -2.32
C ILE A 147 -28.16 1.30 -2.89
N LYS A 148 -27.98 1.08 -4.19
CA LYS A 148 -28.36 -0.16 -4.89
C LYS A 148 -27.31 -1.26 -4.73
N HIS A 149 -26.18 -0.96 -4.10
CA HIS A 149 -25.10 -1.91 -3.94
C HIS A 149 -25.47 -2.94 -2.86
N LYS A 150 -25.35 -4.22 -3.21
CA LYS A 150 -25.56 -5.34 -2.30
C LYS A 150 -24.20 -5.97 -1.99
N LYS A 151 -24.01 -6.49 -0.78
CA LYS A 151 -22.72 -7.05 -0.32
C LYS A 151 -22.25 -8.17 -1.26
N GLU A 152 -23.19 -8.97 -1.76
CA GLU A 152 -22.96 -10.13 -2.63
C GLU A 152 -22.30 -9.70 -3.95
N ARG A 153 -22.69 -8.54 -4.49
CA ARG A 153 -22.13 -7.97 -5.72
C ARG A 153 -20.67 -7.54 -5.59
N VAL A 154 -20.17 -7.27 -4.39
CA VAL A 154 -18.76 -6.87 -4.20
C VAL A 154 -17.82 -8.03 -4.54
N SER A 155 -18.15 -9.24 -4.10
CA SER A 155 -17.38 -10.44 -4.44
C SER A 155 -17.45 -10.73 -5.93
N GLU A 156 -18.64 -10.63 -6.54
CA GLU A 156 -18.82 -10.79 -7.99
C GLU A 156 -18.00 -9.78 -8.80
N ILE A 157 -17.96 -8.51 -8.40
CA ILE A 157 -17.16 -7.46 -9.07
C ILE A 157 -15.67 -7.75 -8.95
N ILE A 158 -15.21 -8.17 -7.76
CA ILE A 158 -13.79 -8.50 -7.55
C ILE A 158 -13.39 -9.69 -8.41
N HIS A 159 -14.21 -10.74 -8.50
CA HIS A 159 -13.90 -11.93 -9.29
C HIS A 159 -14.10 -11.72 -10.80
N SER A 160 -15.11 -10.97 -11.23
CA SER A 160 -15.33 -10.68 -12.65
C SER A 160 -14.29 -9.71 -13.23
N ALA A 161 -13.76 -8.78 -12.45
CA ALA A 161 -12.65 -7.91 -12.87
C ALA A 161 -11.32 -8.67 -13.05
N VAL A 162 -11.17 -9.82 -12.36
CA VAL A 162 -10.03 -10.73 -12.54
C VAL A 162 -10.23 -11.54 -13.83
N MET A 163 -11.42 -12.09 -14.05
CA MET A 163 -11.76 -12.88 -15.26
C MET A 163 -11.70 -12.04 -16.55
N ASN A 164 -12.18 -10.79 -16.53
CA ASN A 164 -12.16 -9.91 -17.71
C ASN A 164 -10.75 -9.43 -18.10
N LYS A 165 -9.76 -9.54 -17.20
CA LYS A 165 -8.35 -9.25 -17.54
C LYS A 165 -7.65 -10.43 -18.20
N GLU A 166 -8.13 -11.66 -18.00
CA GLU A 166 -7.58 -12.85 -18.64
C GLU A 166 -8.11 -13.04 -20.07
N VAL A 167 -9.18 -12.34 -20.47
CA VAL A 167 -9.86 -12.50 -21.78
C VAL A 167 -9.52 -11.37 -22.80
N SER A 168 -8.56 -10.48 -22.52
CA SER A 168 -8.17 -9.40 -23.45
C SER A 168 -6.69 -9.42 -23.88
N PHE A 169 -6.13 -10.62 -24.01
CA PHE A 169 -4.83 -10.84 -24.65
C PHE A 169 -4.97 -11.91 -25.73
N ASP A 170 -5.75 -11.61 -26.76
CA ASP A 170 -5.65 -12.23 -28.08
C ASP A 170 -6.03 -11.14 -29.09
N GLU A 171 -5.00 -10.36 -29.47
CA GLU A 171 -4.80 -9.74 -30.79
C GLU A 171 -3.35 -9.23 -30.90
#